data_AF-A0AAV2ZUN0-F1
#
_entry.id   AF-A0AAV2ZUN0-F1
#
_cell.length_a   1.000
_cell.length_b   1.000
_cell.length_c   1.000
_cell.angle_alpha   90.00
_cell.angle_beta   90.00
_cell.angle_gamma   90.00
#
_symmetry.space_group_name_H-M   'P 1'
#
loop_
_entity.id
_entity.type
_entity.pdbx_description
1 polymer ?
#
loop_
_entity_poly.entity_id
_entity_poly.type
_entity_poly.pdbx_seq_one_letter_code
_entity_poly.pdbx_strand_id
1 'polypeptide(L)'
;MAALRALGRLRAPSEVLAGRWLRLSQPVREKQWQPDVEYMKPYSQAYLYPTPEEEKKMPLVPWHDKDPYAQKDVSTLTINFGPQHPAAHGVLRLVMELSGESVKKCDPHIGLLHRGTEKLIEYKTYLQALPYFDRLDYVSMMCKEQCYSLAVEKLLNIQPPIRAQWIREPMTVIFFFSRCSLSRVLQMLTNNRIWKNRTVNIGVISAEDALNYGFSGVMLRGSGIHWDLRKSQPYDVYDQVEFDVPIGTNGDCYDRYLCRVEEMRQSLRIVLQCLNKMPEGIN
;
A
#
# COMPACT_ATOMS: atom_id res chain seq x y z
N MET A 1 20.50 -76.70 -27.61
CA MET A 1 20.61 -77.36 -28.93
C MET A 1 22.08 -77.35 -29.33
N ALA A 2 22.92 -78.24 -28.79
CA ALA A 2 23.10 -79.63 -29.23
C ALA A 2 24.04 -79.80 -30.45
N ALA A 3 25.27 -79.27 -30.40
CA ALA A 3 26.29 -79.56 -31.42
C ALA A 3 27.73 -79.72 -30.88
N LEU A 4 27.94 -79.88 -29.57
CA LEU A 4 29.27 -80.07 -28.96
C LEU A 4 29.26 -81.18 -27.88
N ARG A 5 28.65 -82.33 -28.20
CA ARG A 5 28.65 -83.54 -27.35
C ARG A 5 28.92 -84.82 -28.16
N ALA A 6 29.87 -84.78 -29.08
CA ALA A 6 30.20 -85.96 -29.90
C ALA A 6 31.69 -86.06 -30.24
N LEU A 7 32.58 -85.92 -29.25
CA LEU A 7 33.98 -86.36 -29.36
C LEU A 7 34.44 -87.03 -28.06
N GLY A 8 33.60 -87.93 -27.55
CA GLY A 8 33.93 -88.83 -26.44
C GLY A 8 33.86 -90.26 -26.91
N ARG A 9 35.03 -90.84 -27.25
CA ARG A 9 35.41 -92.27 -27.29
C ARG A 9 36.45 -92.53 -28.39
N LEU A 10 37.68 -92.08 -28.16
CA LEU A 10 38.84 -92.78 -28.69
C LEU A 10 39.42 -93.61 -27.54
N ARG A 11 39.23 -94.93 -27.62
CA ARG A 11 39.86 -95.92 -26.74
C ARG A 11 41.36 -95.90 -27.03
N ALA A 12 42.16 -95.40 -26.11
CA ALA A 12 43.60 -95.68 -26.10
C ALA A 12 43.82 -97.10 -25.52
N PRO A 13 44.70 -97.92 -26.10
CA PRO A 13 44.96 -99.28 -25.64
C PRO A 13 45.63 -99.25 -24.26
N SER A 14 45.11 -100.12 -23.40
CA SER A 14 45.54 -100.36 -22.03
C SER A 14 46.86 -101.12 -22.02
N GLU A 15 47.98 -100.43 -21.79
CA GLU A 15 49.21 -100.97 -21.21
C GLU A 15 50.23 -99.83 -21.09
N VAL A 16 50.28 -99.18 -19.92
CA VAL A 16 51.49 -98.75 -19.18
C VAL A 16 50.98 -98.11 -17.88
N LEU A 17 50.88 -98.93 -16.83
CA LEU A 17 50.77 -98.48 -15.45
C LEU A 17 52.18 -98.13 -14.94
N ALA A 18 52.38 -96.89 -14.49
CA ALA A 18 53.12 -96.54 -13.26
C ALA A 18 53.54 -95.05 -13.31
N GLY A 19 52.92 -94.19 -12.48
CA GLY A 19 53.37 -92.81 -12.37
C GLY A 19 52.48 -91.90 -11.53
N ARG A 20 52.65 -91.96 -10.21
CA ARG A 20 52.47 -90.87 -9.23
C ARG A 20 51.51 -89.71 -9.62
N TRP A 21 50.26 -89.77 -9.15
CA TRP A 21 49.31 -88.67 -9.27
C TRP A 21 49.70 -87.51 -8.34
N LEU A 22 50.39 -86.50 -8.88
CA LEU A 22 50.50 -85.17 -8.27
C LEU A 22 49.11 -84.54 -8.21
N ARG A 23 48.59 -84.27 -7.00
CA ARG A 23 47.41 -83.42 -6.83
C ARG A 23 47.80 -82.00 -7.22
N LEU A 24 47.39 -81.56 -8.41
CA LEU A 24 47.41 -80.16 -8.80
C LEU A 24 46.45 -79.39 -7.87
N SER A 25 46.99 -78.52 -7.02
CA SER A 25 46.21 -77.51 -6.31
C SER A 25 45.47 -76.66 -7.32
N GLN A 26 44.13 -76.56 -7.21
CA GLN A 26 43.37 -75.65 -8.06
C GLN A 26 43.87 -74.21 -7.85
N PRO A 27 44.12 -73.43 -8.90
CA PRO A 27 44.51 -72.04 -8.74
C PRO A 27 43.36 -71.27 -8.06
N VAL A 28 43.68 -70.50 -7.03
CA VAL A 28 42.75 -69.56 -6.41
C VAL A 28 42.24 -68.63 -7.51
N ARG A 29 40.93 -68.63 -7.76
CA ARG A 29 40.32 -67.80 -8.80
C ARG A 29 40.65 -66.34 -8.50
N GLU A 30 41.48 -65.73 -9.33
CA GLU A 30 41.84 -64.31 -9.19
C GLU A 30 40.57 -63.46 -9.22
N LYS A 31 40.55 -62.35 -8.45
CA LYS A 31 39.37 -61.50 -8.31
C LYS A 31 38.96 -60.97 -9.68
N GLN A 32 37.68 -61.12 -10.03
CA GLN A 32 37.13 -60.59 -11.28
C GLN A 32 37.22 -59.06 -11.28
N TRP A 33 37.72 -58.50 -12.37
CA TRP A 33 37.82 -57.05 -12.56
C TRP A 33 36.43 -56.39 -12.40
N GLN A 34 36.39 -55.29 -11.65
CA GLN A 34 35.22 -54.43 -11.49
C GLN A 34 35.56 -53.05 -12.05
N PRO A 35 34.60 -52.34 -12.65
CA PRO A 35 34.81 -50.98 -13.10
C PRO A 35 35.19 -50.04 -11.95
N ASP A 36 36.34 -49.40 -12.07
CA ASP A 36 36.75 -48.33 -11.18
C ASP A 36 36.06 -47.00 -11.56
N VAL A 37 36.13 -45.99 -10.68
CA VAL A 37 35.50 -44.67 -10.91
C VAL A 37 36.00 -44.03 -12.21
N GLU A 38 37.27 -44.25 -12.57
CA GLU A 38 37.85 -43.76 -13.83
C GLU A 38 37.19 -44.38 -15.07
N TYR A 39 36.83 -45.67 -15.00
CA TYR A 39 36.14 -46.35 -16.08
C TYR A 39 34.70 -45.85 -16.26
N MET A 40 34.04 -45.37 -15.20
CA MET A 40 32.64 -44.93 -15.25
C MET A 40 32.47 -43.47 -15.72
N LYS A 41 33.48 -42.61 -15.52
CA LYS A 41 33.42 -41.18 -15.88
C LYS A 41 33.00 -40.91 -17.33
N PRO A 42 33.54 -41.59 -18.37
CA PRO A 42 33.15 -41.37 -19.76
C PRO A 42 31.66 -41.60 -20.04
N TYR A 43 31.02 -42.51 -19.30
CA TYR A 43 29.60 -42.84 -19.47
C TYR A 43 28.65 -41.87 -18.77
N SER A 44 29.16 -41.02 -17.90
CA SER A 44 28.38 -40.00 -17.17
C SER A 44 28.31 -38.64 -17.88
N GLN A 45 29.00 -38.51 -19.02
CA GLN A 45 29.02 -37.29 -19.82
C GLN A 45 27.79 -37.21 -20.72
N ALA A 46 27.47 -36.00 -21.20
CA ALA A 46 26.36 -35.78 -22.13
C ALA A 46 26.57 -36.49 -23.50
N TYR A 47 27.83 -36.68 -23.91
CA TYR A 47 28.22 -37.38 -25.15
C TYR A 47 29.31 -38.40 -24.85
N LEU A 48 29.29 -39.55 -25.55
CA LEU A 48 30.25 -40.64 -25.36
C LEU A 48 31.63 -40.36 -26.00
N TYR A 49 31.65 -39.57 -27.08
CA TYR A 49 32.85 -39.17 -27.80
C TYR A 49 32.77 -37.68 -28.15
N PRO A 50 33.28 -36.78 -27.31
CA PRO A 50 33.12 -35.35 -27.53
C PRO A 50 34.04 -34.84 -28.65
N THR A 51 33.50 -34.04 -29.57
CA THR A 51 34.33 -33.23 -30.47
C THR A 51 34.74 -31.91 -29.80
N PRO A 52 35.80 -31.22 -30.27
CA PRO A 52 36.28 -29.97 -29.66
C PRO A 52 35.22 -28.84 -29.60
N GLU A 53 34.21 -28.87 -30.47
CA GLU A 53 33.11 -27.91 -30.49
C GLU A 53 31.99 -28.24 -29.48
N GLU A 54 31.82 -29.53 -29.17
CA GLU A 54 30.78 -30.06 -28.29
C GLU A 54 31.20 -30.01 -26.82
N GLU A 55 32.49 -30.08 -26.51
CA GLU A 55 33.04 -29.86 -25.17
C GLU A 55 32.70 -28.47 -24.60
N LYS A 56 32.47 -27.48 -25.46
CA LYS A 56 32.18 -26.10 -25.04
C LYS A 56 30.72 -25.87 -24.64
N LYS A 57 29.80 -26.79 -25.00
CA LYS A 57 28.35 -26.67 -24.79
C LYS A 57 27.87 -27.37 -23.51
N MET A 58 28.73 -27.54 -22.52
CA MET A 58 28.45 -28.35 -21.33
C MET A 58 27.59 -27.61 -20.29
N PRO A 59 26.32 -27.99 -20.17
CA PRO A 59 25.83 -28.40 -18.86
C PRO A 59 25.26 -29.83 -18.92
N LEU A 60 25.58 -30.63 -17.91
CA LEU A 60 24.82 -31.86 -17.65
C LEU A 60 23.36 -31.45 -17.41
N VAL A 61 22.41 -32.16 -18.02
CA VAL A 61 21.00 -31.97 -17.69
C VAL A 61 20.83 -32.18 -16.18
N PRO A 62 20.14 -31.27 -15.47
CA PRO A 62 19.86 -31.48 -14.06
C PRO A 62 19.13 -32.82 -13.88
N TRP A 63 19.45 -33.58 -12.83
CA TRP A 63 18.83 -34.89 -12.55
C TRP A 63 17.30 -34.88 -12.46
N HIS A 64 16.70 -33.70 -12.27
CA HIS A 64 15.26 -33.50 -12.19
C HIS A 64 14.62 -33.05 -13.51
N ASP A 65 15.38 -33.01 -14.62
CA ASP A 65 14.95 -32.56 -15.95
C ASP A 65 14.26 -31.19 -15.95
N LYS A 66 14.58 -30.37 -14.94
CA LYS A 66 14.08 -29.02 -14.76
C LYS A 66 15.26 -28.09 -14.68
N ASP A 67 15.33 -27.21 -15.66
CA ASP A 67 16.21 -26.06 -15.57
C ASP A 67 15.80 -25.21 -14.36
N PRO A 68 16.75 -24.56 -13.68
CA PRO A 68 16.40 -23.59 -12.66
C PRO A 68 15.47 -22.55 -13.30
N TYR A 69 14.34 -22.29 -12.66
CA TYR A 69 13.39 -21.29 -13.14
C TYR A 69 14.12 -19.95 -13.29
N ALA A 70 14.19 -19.43 -14.51
CA ALA A 70 14.62 -18.07 -14.72
C ALA A 70 13.60 -17.17 -14.02
N GLN A 71 14.01 -16.53 -12.91
CA GLN A 71 13.22 -15.49 -12.27
C GLN A 71 13.10 -14.33 -13.25
N LYS A 72 11.99 -14.31 -13.98
CA LYS A 72 11.63 -13.19 -14.85
C LYS A 72 10.83 -12.23 -14.01
N ASP A 73 11.44 -11.10 -13.67
CA ASP A 73 10.72 -10.02 -13.03
C ASP A 73 9.63 -9.53 -13.98
N VAL A 74 8.38 -9.57 -13.52
CA VAL A 74 7.26 -9.04 -14.29
C VAL A 74 7.45 -7.53 -14.40
N SER A 75 7.65 -7.04 -15.63
CA SER A 75 7.86 -5.62 -15.89
C SER A 75 6.61 -4.83 -15.48
N THR A 76 6.75 -4.01 -14.45
CA THR A 76 5.72 -3.04 -14.04
C THR A 76 5.71 -1.85 -14.98
N LEU A 77 4.51 -1.38 -15.32
CA LEU A 77 4.34 -0.18 -16.14
C LEU A 77 4.38 1.04 -15.24
N THR A 78 5.34 1.93 -15.47
CA THR A 78 5.40 3.22 -14.79
C THR A 78 4.60 4.25 -15.59
N ILE A 79 3.45 4.67 -15.07
CA ILE A 79 2.63 5.72 -15.69
C ILE A 79 2.78 7.03 -14.91
N ASN A 80 3.12 8.09 -15.65
CA ASN A 80 3.20 9.44 -15.11
C ASN A 80 1.85 10.14 -15.27
N PHE A 81 1.15 10.33 -14.17
CA PHE A 81 0.00 11.20 -14.10
C PHE A 81 0.47 12.65 -14.01
N GLY A 82 0.24 13.41 -15.09
CA GLY A 82 0.75 14.76 -15.25
C GLY A 82 0.03 15.80 -14.36
N PRO A 83 0.67 16.95 -14.09
CA PRO A 83 0.10 18.00 -13.22
C PRO A 83 -1.19 18.64 -13.71
N GLN A 84 -1.50 18.55 -15.02
CA GLN A 84 -2.63 19.21 -15.67
C GLN A 84 -3.89 18.34 -15.76
N HIS A 85 -3.84 17.10 -15.26
CA HIS A 85 -4.96 16.17 -15.43
C HIS A 85 -6.19 16.64 -14.65
N PRO A 86 -7.41 16.63 -15.22
CA PRO A 86 -8.62 17.19 -14.60
C PRO A 86 -9.03 16.50 -13.29
N ALA A 87 -8.63 15.24 -13.09
CA ALA A 87 -8.84 14.53 -11.82
C ALA A 87 -7.89 15.00 -10.69
N ALA A 88 -6.82 15.75 -10.99
CA ALA A 88 -6.11 16.52 -9.97
C ALA A 88 -6.87 17.82 -9.74
N HIS A 89 -7.51 17.96 -8.57
CA HIS A 89 -8.07 19.23 -8.14
C HIS A 89 -6.93 20.18 -7.73
N GLY A 90 -6.34 20.84 -8.73
CA GLY A 90 -5.13 21.66 -8.57
C GLY A 90 -3.97 21.08 -9.36
N VAL A 91 -2.77 21.09 -8.77
CA VAL A 91 -1.54 20.69 -9.46
C VAL A 91 -0.88 19.55 -8.66
N LEU A 92 -0.94 18.33 -9.20
CA LEU A 92 -0.37 17.14 -8.56
C LEU A 92 0.24 16.22 -9.62
N ARG A 93 1.47 15.76 -9.38
CA ARG A 93 2.10 14.73 -10.20
C ARG A 93 2.15 13.42 -9.43
N LEU A 94 1.59 12.35 -10.02
CA LEU A 94 1.67 11.00 -9.45
C LEU A 94 2.49 10.11 -10.38
N VAL A 95 3.53 9.47 -9.86
CA VAL A 95 4.21 8.38 -10.57
C VAL A 95 3.63 7.08 -10.02
N MET A 96 2.93 6.34 -10.87
CA MET A 96 2.26 5.10 -10.48
C MET A 96 2.96 3.91 -11.13
N GLU A 97 3.30 2.92 -10.31
CA GLU A 97 3.79 1.63 -10.77
C GLU A 97 2.59 0.67 -10.81
N LEU A 98 2.21 0.30 -12.03
CA LEU A 98 1.04 -0.52 -12.29
C LEU A 98 1.44 -1.94 -12.69
N SER A 99 0.59 -2.88 -12.28
CA SER A 99 0.61 -4.26 -12.72
C SER A 99 -0.76 -4.56 -13.34
N GLY A 100 -0.87 -4.33 -14.65
CA GLY A 100 -2.16 -4.30 -15.34
C GLY A 100 -3.02 -3.14 -14.82
N GLU A 101 -4.19 -3.45 -14.28
CA GLU A 101 -5.12 -2.47 -13.70
C GLU A 101 -4.87 -2.19 -12.21
N SER A 102 -4.04 -3.01 -11.56
CA SER A 102 -3.75 -2.89 -10.14
C SER A 102 -2.58 -1.92 -9.89
N VAL A 103 -2.74 -1.06 -8.87
CA VAL A 103 -1.69 -0.14 -8.41
C VAL A 103 -0.82 -0.89 -7.40
N LYS A 104 0.48 -1.04 -7.69
CA LYS A 104 1.45 -1.60 -6.73
C LYS A 104 2.03 -0.52 -5.82
N LYS A 105 2.37 0.63 -6.41
CA LYS A 105 2.98 1.76 -5.71
C LYS A 105 2.52 3.07 -6.36
N CYS A 106 2.30 4.08 -5.53
CA CYS A 106 2.05 5.43 -5.98
C CYS A 106 2.95 6.41 -5.23
N ASP A 107 3.76 7.16 -5.98
CA ASP A 107 4.65 8.18 -5.44
C ASP A 107 4.09 9.57 -5.80
N PRO A 108 3.48 10.28 -4.85
CA PRO A 108 2.98 11.63 -5.07
C PRO A 108 4.12 12.65 -4.98
N HIS A 109 4.44 13.31 -6.09
CA HIS A 109 5.32 14.46 -6.09
C HIS A 109 4.52 15.74 -5.82
N ILE A 110 4.71 16.28 -4.63
CA ILE A 110 4.09 17.51 -4.13
C ILE A 110 5.13 18.65 -4.21
N GLY A 111 4.67 19.90 -4.08
CA GLY A 111 5.56 21.07 -4.03
C GLY A 111 5.47 22.01 -5.23
N LEU A 112 4.69 21.64 -6.25
CA LEU A 112 4.44 22.50 -7.43
C LEU A 112 3.73 23.82 -7.08
N LEU A 113 3.02 23.85 -5.95
CA LEU A 113 2.38 25.05 -5.39
C LEU A 113 3.12 25.57 -4.15
N HIS A 114 4.33 25.11 -3.86
CA HIS A 114 5.10 25.63 -2.74
C HIS A 114 5.54 27.07 -3.02
N ARG A 115 5.15 28.00 -2.13
CA ARG A 115 5.43 29.44 -2.26
C ARG A 115 6.34 30.00 -1.15
N GLY A 116 6.89 29.14 -0.30
CA GLY A 116 7.70 29.57 0.85
C GLY A 116 6.94 30.51 1.81
N THR A 117 5.65 30.25 2.04
CA THR A 117 4.79 31.11 2.86
C THR A 117 5.31 31.30 4.28
N GLU A 118 5.82 30.25 4.90
CA GLU A 118 6.40 30.30 6.26
C GLU A 118 7.57 31.28 6.33
N LYS A 119 8.47 31.23 5.34
CA LYS A 119 9.59 32.18 5.24
C LYS A 119 9.14 33.61 5.01
N LEU A 120 8.06 33.82 4.26
CA LEU A 120 7.50 35.16 4.06
C LEU A 120 6.85 35.72 5.34
N ILE A 121 6.35 34.84 6.23
CA ILE A 121 5.77 35.24 7.51
C ILE A 121 6.85 35.72 8.49
N GLU A 122 8.05 35.13 8.46
CA GLU A 122 9.17 35.55 9.33
C GLU A 122 9.54 37.05 9.16
N TYR A 123 9.42 37.58 7.95
CA TYR A 123 9.75 38.97 7.65
C TYR A 123 8.58 39.95 7.87
N LYS A 124 7.42 39.49 8.36
CA LYS A 124 6.21 40.30 8.50
C LYS A 124 5.69 40.33 9.93
N THR A 125 4.96 41.39 10.25
CA THR A 125 4.26 41.50 11.55
C THR A 125 3.02 40.60 11.59
N TYR A 126 2.54 40.28 12.80
CA TYR A 126 1.41 39.37 12.99
C TYR A 126 0.17 39.73 12.16
N LEU A 127 -0.17 41.02 12.06
CA LEU A 127 -1.32 41.49 11.29
C LEU A 127 -1.07 41.40 9.78
N GLN A 128 0.15 41.71 9.33
CA GLN A 128 0.53 41.57 7.92
C GLN A 128 0.65 40.11 7.47
N ALA A 129 0.87 39.18 8.40
CA ALA A 129 0.93 37.75 8.15
C ALA A 129 -0.46 37.09 8.02
N LEU A 130 -1.51 37.68 8.59
CA LEU A 130 -2.86 37.11 8.62
C LEU A 130 -3.42 36.72 7.23
N PRO A 131 -3.28 37.53 6.17
CA PRO A 131 -3.80 37.18 4.84
C PRO A 131 -3.10 35.97 4.17
N TYR A 132 -1.99 35.48 4.72
CA TYR A 132 -1.40 34.24 4.23
C TYR A 132 -2.19 33.00 4.66
N PHE A 133 -2.81 33.02 5.84
CA PHE A 133 -3.59 31.88 6.35
C PHE A 133 -4.87 31.65 5.55
N ASP A 134 -5.49 32.72 5.08
CA ASP A 134 -6.60 32.70 4.12
C ASP A 134 -6.25 31.93 2.82
N ARG A 135 -5.01 32.06 2.36
CA ARG A 135 -4.55 31.49 1.09
C ARG A 135 -3.92 30.10 1.22
N LEU A 136 -3.64 29.64 2.43
CA LEU A 136 -3.10 28.30 2.67
C LEU A 136 -4.16 27.23 2.33
N ASP A 137 -5.34 27.39 2.91
CA ASP A 137 -6.52 26.63 2.53
C ASP A 137 -7.54 27.60 1.95
N TYR A 138 -7.45 27.78 0.64
CA TYR A 138 -8.28 28.70 -0.12
C TYR A 138 -9.78 28.29 -0.15
N VAL A 139 -10.13 27.13 0.42
CA VAL A 139 -11.51 26.69 0.62
C VAL A 139 -11.91 26.76 2.10
N SER A 140 -11.05 27.15 3.04
CA SER A 140 -11.52 27.37 4.43
C SER A 140 -10.86 28.59 5.09
N MET A 141 -10.86 29.68 4.33
CA MET A 141 -10.47 31.05 4.67
C MET A 141 -10.63 31.38 6.16
N MET A 142 -11.87 31.45 6.65
CA MET A 142 -12.21 31.85 8.02
C MET A 142 -11.70 30.87 9.09
N CYS A 143 -11.71 29.57 8.81
CA CYS A 143 -11.21 28.55 9.75
C CYS A 143 -9.71 28.74 10.01
N LYS A 144 -8.94 29.04 8.96
CA LYS A 144 -7.49 29.23 9.06
C LYS A 144 -7.15 30.53 9.77
N GLU A 145 -7.86 31.61 9.48
CA GLU A 145 -7.72 32.87 10.21
C GLU A 145 -8.05 32.70 11.69
N GLN A 146 -9.14 32.00 12.03
CA GLN A 146 -9.50 31.70 13.41
C GLN A 146 -8.40 30.92 14.14
N CYS A 147 -7.85 29.87 13.53
CA CYS A 147 -6.73 29.12 14.12
C CYS A 147 -5.52 30.01 14.40
N TYR A 148 -5.19 30.91 13.48
CA TYR A 148 -4.09 31.85 13.66
C TYR A 148 -4.37 32.88 14.76
N SER A 149 -5.56 33.48 14.78
CA SER A 149 -5.98 34.40 15.83
C SER A 149 -5.97 33.74 17.21
N LEU A 150 -6.51 32.53 17.34
CA LEU A 150 -6.48 31.77 18.60
C LEU A 150 -5.05 31.46 19.06
N ALA A 151 -4.13 31.18 18.15
CA ALA A 151 -2.72 30.99 18.49
C ALA A 151 -2.08 32.28 19.03
N VAL A 152 -2.30 33.41 18.36
CA VAL A 152 -1.79 34.73 18.80
C VAL A 152 -2.43 35.15 20.13
N GLU A 153 -3.73 34.96 20.30
CA GLU A 153 -4.47 35.26 21.54
C GLU A 153 -3.97 34.43 22.72
N LYS A 154 -3.70 33.14 22.51
CA LYS A 154 -3.08 32.26 23.51
C LYS A 154 -1.68 32.70 23.89
N LEU A 155 -0.86 33.15 22.92
CA LEU A 155 0.48 33.67 23.21
C LEU A 155 0.45 34.99 23.99
N LEU A 156 -0.54 35.85 23.71
CA LEU A 156 -0.72 37.12 24.40
C LEU A 156 -1.49 37.01 25.73
N ASN A 157 -2.05 35.83 26.03
CA ASN A 157 -2.93 35.58 27.17
C ASN A 157 -4.14 36.55 27.24
N ILE A 158 -4.72 36.89 26.09
CA ILE A 158 -5.91 37.77 25.99
C ILE A 158 -7.14 36.92 25.67
N GLN A 159 -8.27 37.24 26.30
CA GLN A 159 -9.56 36.65 25.96
C GLN A 159 -10.37 37.62 25.09
N PRO A 160 -10.88 37.17 23.92
CA PRO A 160 -11.75 37.99 23.08
C PRO A 160 -13.12 38.19 23.77
N PRO A 161 -13.81 39.32 23.52
CA PRO A 161 -15.11 39.58 24.11
C PRO A 161 -16.15 38.55 23.66
N ILE A 162 -17.16 38.29 24.50
CA ILE A 162 -18.13 37.20 24.28
C ILE A 162 -18.79 37.30 22.90
N ARG A 163 -19.19 38.50 22.49
CA ARG A 163 -19.80 38.73 21.17
C ARG A 163 -18.86 38.38 20.01
N ALA A 164 -17.56 38.61 20.14
CA ALA A 164 -16.59 38.25 19.10
C ALA A 164 -16.48 36.73 18.96
N GLN A 165 -16.50 35.99 20.06
CA GLN A 165 -16.48 34.52 20.05
C GLN A 165 -17.73 33.97 19.33
N TRP A 166 -18.92 34.48 19.67
CA TRP A 166 -20.18 34.11 19.02
C TRP A 166 -20.28 34.49 17.54
N ILE A 167 -19.52 35.48 17.06
CA ILE A 167 -19.49 35.87 15.63
C ILE A 167 -18.54 34.97 14.84
N ARG A 168 -17.40 34.56 15.44
CA ARG A 168 -16.42 33.68 14.79
C ARG A 168 -17.04 32.33 14.43
N GLU A 169 -17.76 31.71 15.34
CA GLU A 169 -18.32 30.36 15.13
C GLU A 169 -19.22 30.24 13.90
N PRO A 170 -20.30 31.03 13.73
CA PRO A 170 -21.13 30.93 12.56
C PRO A 170 -20.36 31.29 11.29
N MET A 171 -19.43 32.25 11.29
CA MET A 171 -18.63 32.59 10.10
C MET A 171 -17.75 31.44 9.63
N THR A 172 -17.11 30.73 10.56
CA THR A 172 -16.32 29.53 10.30
C THR A 172 -17.18 28.41 9.71
N VAL A 173 -18.42 28.29 10.18
CA VAL A 173 -19.35 27.23 9.77
C VAL A 173 -20.13 27.57 8.48
N ILE A 174 -20.40 28.85 8.21
CA ILE A 174 -21.14 29.35 7.04
C ILE A 174 -20.40 29.04 5.74
N PHE A 175 -19.06 28.99 5.75
CA PHE A 175 -18.30 28.60 4.55
C PHE A 175 -18.75 27.22 4.02
N PHE A 176 -19.21 26.32 4.89
CA PHE A 176 -19.67 25.01 4.45
C PHE A 176 -20.99 25.02 3.66
N PHE A 177 -21.70 26.15 3.48
CA PHE A 177 -23.05 26.11 2.88
C PHE A 177 -23.54 27.28 2.04
N SER A 178 -24.00 26.92 0.82
CA SER A 178 -25.18 27.52 0.19
C SER A 178 -26.43 26.70 0.58
N ARG A 179 -27.35 27.33 1.32
CA ARG A 179 -28.47 26.71 2.04
C ARG A 179 -29.51 25.96 1.17
N CYS A 180 -29.45 26.08 -0.16
CA CYS A 180 -30.53 25.64 -1.05
C CYS A 180 -30.37 24.27 -1.74
N SER A 181 -29.30 23.49 -1.51
CA SER A 181 -29.07 22.27 -2.34
C SER A 181 -28.76 20.95 -1.61
N LEU A 182 -28.55 20.93 -0.29
CA LEU A 182 -28.12 19.68 0.37
C LEU A 182 -29.14 18.55 0.21
N SER A 183 -30.42 18.80 0.49
CA SER A 183 -31.46 17.78 0.33
C SER A 183 -31.53 17.25 -1.11
N ARG A 184 -31.36 18.12 -2.11
CA ARG A 184 -31.39 17.76 -3.52
C ARG A 184 -30.17 16.93 -3.94
N VAL A 185 -28.98 17.32 -3.50
CA VAL A 185 -27.73 16.57 -3.75
C VAL A 185 -27.79 15.19 -3.08
N LEU A 186 -28.30 15.12 -1.85
CA LEU A 186 -28.47 13.87 -1.13
C LEU A 186 -29.43 12.93 -1.82
N GLN A 187 -30.56 13.44 -2.29
CA GLN A 187 -31.54 12.65 -3.04
C GLN A 187 -30.92 12.06 -4.31
N MET A 188 -30.04 12.80 -4.98
CA MET A 188 -29.37 12.34 -6.21
C MET A 188 -28.24 11.34 -5.97
N LEU A 189 -27.49 11.45 -4.87
CA LEU A 189 -26.27 10.66 -4.65
C LEU A 189 -26.44 9.51 -3.66
N THR A 190 -27.11 9.72 -2.53
CA THR A 190 -27.07 8.79 -1.38
C THR A 190 -27.62 7.40 -1.74
N ASN A 191 -28.71 7.37 -2.51
CA ASN A 191 -29.38 6.13 -2.93
C ASN A 191 -28.94 5.65 -4.32
N ASN A 192 -27.99 6.34 -4.96
CA ASN A 192 -27.56 5.99 -6.30
C ASN A 192 -26.67 4.73 -6.27
N ARG A 193 -27.13 3.69 -6.97
CA ARG A 193 -26.40 2.43 -7.20
C ARG A 193 -24.96 2.66 -7.69
N ILE A 194 -24.80 3.54 -8.68
CA ILE A 194 -23.50 3.76 -9.32
C ILE A 194 -22.53 4.39 -8.32
N TRP A 195 -23.02 5.32 -7.51
CA TRP A 195 -22.23 5.97 -6.47
C TRP A 195 -21.76 4.99 -5.40
N LYS A 196 -22.68 4.14 -4.89
CA LYS A 196 -22.33 3.11 -3.90
C LYS A 196 -21.29 2.13 -4.44
N ASN A 197 -21.45 1.64 -5.66
CA ASN A 197 -20.48 0.74 -6.29
C ASN A 197 -19.07 1.35 -6.45
N ARG A 198 -18.97 2.69 -6.47
CA ARG A 198 -17.71 3.43 -6.65
C ARG A 198 -17.10 3.94 -5.33
N THR A 199 -17.77 3.76 -4.20
CA THR A 199 -17.33 4.32 -2.91
C THR A 199 -17.31 3.30 -1.78
N VAL A 200 -18.21 2.32 -1.79
CA VAL A 200 -18.26 1.25 -0.79
C VAL A 200 -17.04 0.35 -0.95
N ASN A 201 -16.40 -0.01 0.17
CA ASN A 201 -15.19 -0.84 0.24
C ASN A 201 -13.96 -0.29 -0.50
N ILE A 202 -13.97 1.00 -0.86
CA ILE A 202 -12.82 1.65 -1.50
C ILE A 202 -12.10 2.52 -0.49
N GLY A 203 -10.77 2.34 -0.43
CA GLY A 203 -9.90 3.10 0.46
C GLY A 203 -10.13 2.81 1.95
N VAL A 204 -10.48 1.57 2.31
CA VAL A 204 -10.71 1.16 3.70
C VAL A 204 -9.46 1.43 4.54
N ILE A 205 -9.63 2.06 5.70
CA ILE A 205 -8.56 2.39 6.64
C ILE A 205 -8.95 1.82 8.01
N SER A 206 -8.03 1.08 8.63
CA SER A 206 -8.22 0.60 10.00
C SER A 206 -8.05 1.72 11.02
N ALA A 207 -8.67 1.59 12.19
CA ALA A 207 -8.51 2.59 13.26
C ALA A 207 -7.05 2.73 13.72
N GLU A 208 -6.30 1.62 13.78
CA GLU A 208 -4.89 1.60 14.18
C GLU A 208 -4.01 2.32 13.16
N ASP A 209 -4.18 2.01 11.88
CA ASP A 209 -3.43 2.66 10.80
C ASP A 209 -3.73 4.16 10.74
N ALA A 210 -4.99 4.55 10.96
CA ALA A 210 -5.38 5.95 10.97
C ALA A 210 -4.65 6.76 12.04
N LEU A 211 -4.43 6.16 13.22
CA LEU A 211 -3.67 6.78 14.30
C LEU A 211 -2.16 6.78 13.99
N ASN A 212 -1.62 5.67 13.50
CA ASN A 212 -0.19 5.54 13.19
C ASN A 212 0.25 6.52 12.08
N TYR A 213 -0.61 6.76 11.09
CA TYR A 213 -0.36 7.75 10.03
C TYR A 213 -0.68 9.19 10.43
N GLY A 214 -1.21 9.42 11.65
CA GLY A 214 -1.55 10.76 12.13
C GLY A 214 -2.72 11.41 11.37
N PHE A 215 -3.68 10.60 10.89
CA PHE A 215 -4.89 11.15 10.28
C PHE A 215 -5.73 11.92 11.29
N SER A 216 -6.55 12.84 10.80
CA SER A 216 -7.42 13.68 11.64
C SER A 216 -8.77 13.97 10.99
N GLY A 217 -9.71 14.49 11.79
CA GLY A 217 -11.05 14.87 11.34
C GLY A 217 -11.87 13.68 10.83
N VAL A 218 -12.42 13.82 9.63
CA VAL A 218 -13.33 12.81 9.04
C VAL A 218 -12.64 11.49 8.73
N MET A 219 -11.33 11.49 8.52
CA MET A 219 -10.58 10.24 8.28
C MET A 219 -10.56 9.36 9.54
N LEU A 220 -10.40 9.95 10.73
CA LEU A 220 -10.48 9.23 12.01
C LEU A 220 -11.93 8.79 12.30
N ARG A 221 -12.88 9.71 12.14
CA ARG A 221 -14.30 9.44 12.42
C ARG A 221 -14.88 8.37 11.50
N GLY A 222 -14.52 8.39 10.22
CA GLY A 222 -14.94 7.38 9.25
C GLY A 222 -14.46 5.98 9.61
N SER A 223 -13.30 5.88 10.28
CA SER A 223 -12.69 4.62 10.74
C SER A 223 -13.19 4.17 12.12
N GLY A 224 -14.18 4.84 12.71
CA GLY A 224 -14.82 4.48 13.98
C GLY A 224 -14.25 5.17 15.23
N ILE A 225 -13.25 6.03 15.10
CA ILE A 225 -12.65 6.72 16.25
C ILE A 225 -13.48 7.94 16.64
N HIS A 226 -13.88 7.99 17.91
CA HIS A 226 -14.69 9.06 18.48
C HIS A 226 -13.81 10.26 18.85
N TRP A 227 -13.37 11.01 17.84
CA TRP A 227 -12.49 12.17 18.04
C TRP A 227 -12.97 13.42 17.29
N ASP A 228 -13.20 14.49 18.06
CA ASP A 228 -13.46 15.84 17.55
C ASP A 228 -12.90 16.87 18.54
N LEU A 229 -12.14 17.84 18.03
CA LEU A 229 -11.55 18.91 18.85
C LEU A 229 -12.63 19.75 19.51
N ARG A 230 -13.73 20.03 18.80
CA ARG A 230 -14.81 20.90 19.30
C ARG A 230 -15.54 20.35 20.53
N LYS A 231 -15.42 19.03 20.79
CA LYS A 231 -16.01 18.37 21.97
C LYS A 231 -14.95 18.00 23.01
N SER A 232 -13.78 17.56 22.58
CA SER A 232 -12.71 17.12 23.50
C SER A 232 -11.91 18.28 24.09
N GLN A 233 -11.62 19.30 23.28
CA GLN A 233 -10.86 20.49 23.63
C GLN A 233 -11.57 21.71 23.05
N PRO A 234 -12.71 22.07 23.64
CA PRO A 234 -13.53 23.16 23.15
C PRO A 234 -12.75 24.48 23.14
N TYR A 235 -13.05 25.29 22.14
CA TYR A 235 -12.52 26.64 21.99
C TYR A 235 -13.68 27.59 21.74
N ASP A 236 -13.49 28.88 22.02
CA ASP A 236 -14.54 29.89 21.92
C ASP A 236 -15.82 29.47 22.68
N VAL A 237 -16.91 29.15 21.97
CA VAL A 237 -18.27 28.96 22.51
C VAL A 237 -18.83 27.57 22.21
N TYR A 238 -18.04 26.66 21.63
CA TYR A 238 -18.50 25.31 21.25
C TYR A 238 -19.06 24.48 22.43
N ASP A 239 -18.70 24.83 23.67
CA ASP A 239 -19.26 24.26 24.90
C ASP A 239 -20.74 24.59 25.12
N GLN A 240 -21.20 25.74 24.63
CA GLN A 240 -22.56 26.24 24.81
C GLN A 240 -23.50 25.84 23.67
N VAL A 241 -22.96 25.14 22.67
CA VAL A 241 -23.67 24.73 21.47
C VAL A 241 -23.89 23.21 21.46
N GLU A 242 -25.12 22.83 21.19
CA GLU A 242 -25.52 21.43 21.12
C GLU A 242 -25.44 20.92 19.68
N PHE A 243 -24.55 19.97 19.46
CA PHE A 243 -24.41 19.28 18.19
C PHE A 243 -23.88 17.86 18.43
N ASP A 244 -24.19 17.00 17.47
CA ASP A 244 -23.78 15.60 17.46
C ASP A 244 -22.62 15.41 16.48
N VAL A 245 -21.74 14.45 16.75
CA VAL A 245 -20.60 14.12 15.89
C VAL A 245 -20.90 12.80 15.17
N PRO A 246 -20.94 12.77 13.83
CA PRO A 246 -21.19 11.54 13.09
C PRO A 246 -19.94 10.65 13.07
N ILE A 247 -20.16 9.34 13.10
CA ILE A 247 -19.10 8.34 13.20
C ILE A 247 -19.38 7.25 12.15
N GLY A 248 -18.34 6.85 11.42
CA GLY A 248 -18.38 5.77 10.45
C GLY A 248 -18.13 4.41 11.11
N THR A 249 -18.44 3.34 10.39
CA THR A 249 -18.33 1.97 10.90
C THR A 249 -17.26 1.17 10.19
N ASN A 250 -17.12 1.36 8.87
CA ASN A 250 -16.31 0.51 8.01
C ASN A 250 -14.97 1.15 7.59
N GLY A 251 -14.79 2.46 7.77
CA GLY A 251 -13.58 3.16 7.33
C GLY A 251 -13.51 3.43 5.82
N ASP A 252 -14.58 3.20 5.07
CA ASP A 252 -14.60 3.36 3.63
C ASP A 252 -14.86 4.82 3.19
N CYS A 253 -14.78 5.07 1.87
CA CYS A 253 -15.08 6.38 1.31
C CYS A 253 -16.55 6.77 1.45
N TYR A 254 -17.47 5.79 1.50
CA TYR A 254 -18.91 6.04 1.61
C TYR A 254 -19.29 6.54 3.02
N ASP A 255 -18.74 5.94 4.08
CA ASP A 255 -18.94 6.39 5.46
C ASP A 255 -18.39 7.80 5.67
N ARG A 256 -17.26 8.13 5.05
CA ARG A 256 -16.71 9.49 5.07
C ARG A 256 -17.61 10.51 4.38
N TYR A 257 -18.22 10.12 3.26
CA TYR A 257 -19.22 10.94 2.59
C TYR A 257 -20.44 11.19 3.50
N LEU A 258 -20.98 10.15 4.14
CA LEU A 258 -22.10 10.28 5.07
C LEU A 258 -21.75 11.15 6.28
N CYS A 259 -20.55 11.00 6.84
CA CYS A 259 -20.06 11.85 7.93
C CYS A 259 -20.02 13.32 7.51
N ARG A 260 -19.52 13.64 6.30
CA ARG A 260 -19.53 15.01 5.78
C ARG A 260 -20.94 15.57 5.60
N VAL A 261 -21.87 14.74 5.16
CA VAL A 261 -23.28 15.09 5.01
C VAL A 261 -23.94 15.42 6.34
N GLU A 262 -23.67 14.62 7.37
CA GLU A 262 -24.20 14.88 8.70
C GLU A 262 -23.51 16.07 9.37
N GLU A 263 -22.20 16.24 9.21
CA GLU A 263 -21.50 17.46 9.64
C GLU A 263 -22.11 18.71 9.01
N MET A 264 -22.50 18.61 7.74
CA MET A 264 -23.19 19.66 7.01
C MET A 264 -24.55 20.00 7.65
N ARG A 265 -25.31 19.01 8.13
CA ARG A 265 -26.58 19.22 8.86
C ARG A 265 -26.36 19.81 10.26
N GLN A 266 -25.40 19.28 10.99
CA GLN A 266 -25.05 19.74 12.34
C GLN A 266 -24.49 21.16 12.32
N SER A 267 -23.76 21.52 11.26
CA SER A 267 -23.31 22.88 10.99
C SER A 267 -24.46 23.87 10.89
N LEU A 268 -25.54 23.53 10.17
CA LEU A 268 -26.75 24.37 10.11
C LEU A 268 -27.43 24.50 11.48
N ARG A 269 -27.44 23.42 12.27
CA ARG A 269 -27.98 23.43 13.64
C ARG A 269 -27.18 24.37 14.54
N ILE A 270 -25.84 24.33 14.47
CA ILE A 270 -24.94 25.24 15.18
C ILE A 270 -25.26 26.69 14.81
N VAL A 271 -25.31 27.02 13.51
CA VAL A 271 -25.59 28.38 13.04
C VAL A 271 -26.94 28.89 13.58
N LEU A 272 -28.00 28.07 13.55
CA LEU A 272 -29.30 28.46 14.09
C LEU A 272 -29.24 28.72 15.60
N GLN A 273 -28.50 27.91 16.36
CA GLN A 273 -28.30 28.13 17.79
C GLN A 273 -27.51 29.40 18.07
N CYS A 274 -26.44 29.67 17.33
CA CYS A 274 -25.65 30.89 17.45
C CYS A 274 -26.47 32.15 17.16
N LEU A 275 -27.35 32.10 16.15
CA LEU A 275 -28.25 33.22 15.84
C LEU A 275 -29.26 33.47 16.96
N ASN A 276 -29.81 32.41 17.56
CA ASN A 276 -30.80 32.53 18.64
C ASN A 276 -30.18 32.95 19.98
N LYS A 277 -28.94 32.54 20.25
CA LYS A 277 -28.22 32.80 21.50
C LYS A 277 -27.27 34.00 21.42
N MET A 278 -27.34 34.79 20.35
CA MET A 278 -26.39 35.89 20.13
C MET A 278 -26.54 36.96 21.23
N PRO A 279 -25.50 37.23 22.03
CA PRO A 279 -25.56 38.27 23.05
C PRO A 279 -25.49 39.67 22.42
N GLU A 280 -26.24 40.61 23.00
CA GLU A 280 -26.09 42.03 22.69
C GLU A 280 -24.71 42.54 23.15
N GLY A 281 -24.11 43.42 22.37
CA GLY A 281 -22.74 43.88 22.61
C GLY A 281 -22.66 45.01 23.62
N ILE A 282 -22.08 44.74 24.79
CA ILE A 282 -20.93 45.40 25.47
C ILE A 282 -20.97 44.91 26.91
N ASN A 283 -20.04 44.02 27.26
CA ASN A 283 -19.37 43.86 28.55
C ASN A 283 -18.14 42.97 28.33
#